data_AF-A0A0F9VXF2-F1
#
_entry.id   AF-A0A0F9VXF2-F1
#
_cell.length_a   1.000
_cell.length_b   1.000
_cell.length_c   1.000
_cell.angle_alpha   90.00
_cell.angle_beta   90.00
_cell.angle_gamma   90.00
#
_symmetry.space_group_name_H-M   'P 1'
#
loop_
_entity.id
_entity.type
_entity.pdbx_description
1 polymer ?
#
loop_
_entity_poly.entity_id
_entity_poly.type
_entity_poly.pdbx_seq_one_letter_code
_entity_poly.pdbx_strand_id
1 'polypeptide(L)'
;MTVSEEIELSSGVILTLTPGAPLALNNVMNEMNQSDPPPKPPDVWSEDKERNEPNPNDPDYKKAMAERDSNWSMKIFTLLLATSSTVKDIPDGMMTPESDDFLEMMEMAGIVPRRTPTGRYVQWVQMVAILKDDTKLLNIQLLRLTGLSEDDIAEAEATFRDLTESDTDQESRRAVNGQDRDRVSEPDSRVSA
;
A
#
# COMPACT_ATOMS: atom_id res chain seq x y z
N MET A 1 -17.33 8.46 28.75
CA MET A 1 -16.14 7.61 28.86
C MET A 1 -15.76 7.22 27.45
N THR A 2 -14.65 7.75 26.94
CA THR A 2 -14.12 7.34 25.64
C THR A 2 -13.48 5.97 25.84
N VAL A 3 -13.97 4.96 25.12
CA VAL A 3 -13.35 3.64 25.12
C VAL A 3 -12.06 3.76 24.31
N SER A 4 -10.92 3.58 24.97
CA SER A 4 -9.62 3.46 24.32
C SER A 4 -9.30 1.98 24.16
N GLU A 5 -8.87 1.57 22.97
CA GLU A 5 -8.43 0.21 22.69
C GLU A 5 -6.90 0.18 22.66
N GLU A 6 -6.30 -0.94 23.04
CA GLU A 6 -4.85 -1.11 22.97
C GLU A 6 -4.52 -2.21 21.97
N ILE A 7 -3.48 -1.98 21.18
CA ILE A 7 -2.97 -2.95 20.22
C ILE A 7 -1.46 -3.08 20.40
N GLU A 8 -1.00 -4.32 20.55
CA GLU A 8 0.41 -4.67 20.51
C GLU A 8 0.78 -5.03 19.07
N LEU A 9 1.76 -4.33 18.52
CA LEU A 9 2.31 -4.60 17.19
C LEU A 9 3.32 -5.75 17.27
N SER A 10 3.63 -6.37 16.14
CA SER A 10 4.61 -7.46 16.06
C SER A 10 6.03 -7.05 16.48
N SER A 11 6.31 -5.74 16.50
CA SER A 11 7.55 -5.16 17.04
C SER A 11 7.61 -5.14 18.59
N GLY A 12 6.50 -5.42 19.27
CA GLY A 12 6.32 -5.25 20.71
C GLY A 12 5.87 -3.83 21.12
N VAL A 13 5.73 -2.90 20.18
CA VAL A 13 5.20 -1.56 20.46
C VAL A 13 3.71 -1.65 20.80
N ILE A 14 3.30 -1.00 21.89
CA ILE A 14 1.89 -0.92 22.27
C ILE A 14 1.35 0.46 21.91
N LEU A 15 0.30 0.49 21.10
CA LEU A 15 -0.43 1.70 20.75
C LEU A 15 -1.76 1.76 21.51
N THR A 16 -2.09 2.95 22.01
CA THR A 16 -3.46 3.28 22.42
C THR A 16 -4.18 3.85 21.21
N LEU A 17 -5.31 3.24 20.84
CA LEU A 17 -6.20 3.72 19.79
C LEU A 17 -7.38 4.46 20.40
N THR A 18 -7.71 5.60 19.81
CA THR A 18 -8.85 6.44 20.21
C THR A 18 -9.75 6.70 19.01
N PRO A 19 -11.08 6.84 19.19
CA PRO A 19 -11.98 7.23 18.11
C PRO A 19 -11.45 8.43 17.33
N GLY A 20 -11.33 8.26 16.02
CA GLY A 20 -10.79 9.29 15.12
C GLY A 20 -11.73 10.48 14.97
N ALA A 21 -11.28 11.51 14.27
CA ALA A 21 -12.09 12.68 13.93
C ALA A 21 -12.82 12.45 12.59
N PRO A 22 -14.12 12.06 12.55
CA PRO A 22 -14.78 11.67 11.30
C PRO A 22 -14.87 12.85 10.32
N LEU A 23 -14.98 14.07 10.83
CA LEU A 23 -14.95 15.29 10.02
C LEU A 23 -13.60 15.49 9.30
N ALA A 24 -12.48 15.16 9.95
CA ALA A 24 -11.17 15.25 9.32
C ALA A 24 -11.05 14.21 8.19
N LEU A 25 -11.53 12.98 8.43
CA LEU A 25 -11.55 11.93 7.42
C LEU A 25 -12.39 12.33 6.21
N ASN A 26 -13.62 12.81 6.42
CA ASN A 26 -14.50 13.28 5.35
C ASN A 26 -13.88 14.43 4.54
N ASN A 27 -13.23 15.38 5.22
CA ASN A 27 -12.56 16.49 4.54
C ASN A 27 -11.40 16.00 3.66
N VAL A 28 -10.59 15.06 4.15
CA VAL A 28 -9.50 14.47 3.36
C VAL A 28 -10.06 13.66 2.18
N MET A 29 -11.09 12.84 2.37
CA MET A 29 -11.72 12.09 1.28
C MET A 29 -12.31 13.02 0.20
N ASN A 30 -12.94 14.12 0.60
CA ASN A 30 -13.44 15.12 -0.34
C ASN A 30 -12.31 15.81 -1.12
N GLU A 31 -11.24 16.21 -0.44
CA GLU A 31 -10.06 16.82 -1.08
C GLU A 31 -9.37 15.85 -2.04
N MET A 32 -9.24 14.58 -1.66
CA MET A 32 -8.68 13.55 -2.53
C MET A 32 -9.55 13.34 -3.78
N ASN A 33 -10.88 13.27 -3.64
CA ASN A 33 -11.79 13.18 -4.78
C ASN A 33 -11.64 14.35 -5.77
N GLN A 34 -11.34 15.55 -5.27
CA GLN A 34 -11.17 16.74 -6.10
C GLN A 34 -9.78 16.84 -6.75
N SER A 35 -8.72 16.54 -5.99
CA SER A 35 -7.33 16.66 -6.43
C SER A 35 -6.85 15.47 -7.27
N ASP A 36 -7.45 14.29 -7.07
CA ASP A 36 -7.06 13.03 -7.69
C ASP A 36 -8.32 12.22 -8.09
N PRO A 37 -9.08 12.71 -9.08
CA PRO A 37 -10.32 12.07 -9.50
C PRO A 37 -10.05 10.67 -10.07
N PRO A 38 -11.04 9.75 -10.05
CA PRO A 38 -10.87 8.42 -10.63
C PRO A 38 -10.42 8.51 -12.09
N PRO A 39 -9.44 7.69 -12.53
CA PRO A 39 -9.09 7.59 -13.94
C PRO A 39 -10.32 7.21 -14.75
N LYS A 40 -10.36 7.63 -16.02
CA LYS A 40 -11.42 7.23 -16.94
C LYS A 40 -10.99 5.98 -17.69
N PRO A 41 -11.83 4.93 -17.76
CA PRO A 41 -11.52 3.79 -18.62
C PRO A 41 -11.42 4.25 -20.09
N PRO A 42 -10.50 3.66 -20.89
CA PRO A 42 -10.38 4.01 -22.30
C PRO A 42 -11.61 3.55 -23.07
N ASP A 43 -11.96 4.31 -24.10
CA ASP A 43 -13.01 3.92 -25.03
C ASP A 43 -12.48 2.84 -25.99
N VAL A 44 -13.24 1.76 -26.15
CA VAL A 44 -13.00 0.71 -27.15
C VAL A 44 -14.20 0.58 -28.06
N TRP A 45 -13.95 0.28 -29.34
CA TRP A 45 -15.04 0.04 -30.29
C TRP A 45 -15.75 -1.27 -29.96
N SER A 46 -17.07 -1.22 -29.75
CA SER A 46 -17.92 -2.41 -29.60
C SER A 46 -18.58 -2.73 -30.95
N GLU A 47 -18.20 -3.88 -31.54
CA GLU A 47 -18.77 -4.32 -32.82
C GLU A 47 -20.28 -4.57 -32.72
N ASP A 48 -20.74 -5.19 -31.62
CA ASP A 48 -22.16 -5.52 -31.41
C ASP A 48 -23.09 -4.30 -31.34
N LYS A 49 -22.55 -3.16 -30.90
CA LYS A 49 -23.32 -1.92 -30.66
C LYS A 49 -22.97 -0.80 -31.63
N GLU A 50 -22.04 -1.05 -32.54
CA GLU A 50 -21.53 -0.09 -33.53
C GLU A 50 -21.19 1.28 -32.90
N ARG A 51 -20.59 1.27 -31.71
CA ARG A 51 -20.20 2.49 -30.98
C ARG A 51 -19.00 2.26 -30.08
N ASN A 52 -18.31 3.35 -29.74
CA ASN A 52 -17.32 3.33 -28.68
C ASN A 52 -18.01 3.15 -27.31
N GLU A 53 -17.47 2.24 -26.50
CA GLU A 53 -17.88 2.04 -25.11
C GLU A 53 -16.66 2.05 -24.18
N PRO A 54 -16.81 2.51 -22.93
CA PRO A 54 -15.71 2.46 -21.98
C PRO A 54 -15.33 1.02 -21.63
N ASN A 55 -14.03 0.72 -21.59
CA ASN A 55 -13.50 -0.59 -21.21
C ASN A 55 -12.97 -0.57 -19.76
N PRO A 56 -13.79 -0.94 -18.75
CA PRO A 56 -13.31 -1.06 -17.37
C PRO A 56 -12.38 -2.26 -17.16
N ASN A 57 -12.27 -3.17 -18.14
CA ASN A 57 -11.39 -4.32 -18.09
C ASN A 57 -9.99 -4.05 -18.66
N ASP A 58 -9.74 -2.82 -19.13
CA ASP A 58 -8.44 -2.43 -19.65
C ASP A 58 -7.34 -2.56 -18.55
N PRO A 59 -6.20 -3.22 -18.85
CA PRO A 59 -5.16 -3.45 -17.85
C PRO A 59 -4.50 -2.16 -17.35
N ASP A 60 -4.34 -1.14 -18.20
CA ASP A 60 -3.75 0.14 -17.81
C ASP A 60 -4.72 0.93 -16.95
N TYR A 61 -6.02 0.89 -17.25
CA TYR A 61 -7.05 1.45 -16.39
C TYR A 61 -7.06 0.81 -14.99
N LYS A 62 -7.04 -0.53 -14.91
CA LYS A 62 -7.00 -1.24 -13.62
C LYS A 62 -5.74 -0.90 -12.82
N LYS A 63 -4.59 -0.83 -13.49
CA LYS A 63 -3.34 -0.41 -12.86
C LYS A 63 -3.44 1.01 -12.31
N ALA A 64 -3.94 1.96 -13.09
CA ALA A 64 -4.12 3.34 -12.65
C ALA A 64 -5.10 3.46 -11.47
N MET A 65 -6.19 2.68 -11.48
CA MET A 65 -7.12 2.57 -10.35
C MET A 65 -6.40 2.03 -9.09
N ALA A 66 -5.67 0.93 -9.20
CA ALA A 66 -4.96 0.33 -8.07
C ALA A 66 -3.88 1.26 -7.48
N GLU A 67 -3.13 1.96 -8.33
CA GLU A 67 -2.15 2.96 -7.90
C GLU A 67 -2.81 4.12 -7.14
N ARG A 68 -3.95 4.60 -7.65
CA ARG A 68 -4.75 5.63 -6.99
C ARG A 68 -5.26 5.16 -5.63
N ASP A 69 -5.87 3.98 -5.58
CA ASP A 69 -6.47 3.44 -4.36
C ASP A 69 -5.40 3.13 -3.29
N SER A 70 -4.20 2.71 -3.71
CA SER A 70 -3.04 2.56 -2.82
C SER A 70 -2.59 3.90 -2.24
N ASN A 71 -2.47 4.93 -3.08
CA ASN A 71 -2.11 6.29 -2.63
C ASN A 71 -3.15 6.86 -1.65
N TRP A 72 -4.43 6.61 -1.90
CA TRP A 72 -5.53 7.03 -1.04
C TRP A 72 -5.51 6.31 0.29
N SER A 73 -5.36 4.99 0.25
CA SER A 73 -5.26 4.14 1.44
C SER A 73 -4.13 4.60 2.34
N MET A 74 -2.96 4.92 1.78
CA MET A 74 -1.83 5.42 2.55
C MET A 74 -2.08 6.80 3.18
N LYS A 75 -2.75 7.72 2.48
CA LYS A 75 -3.13 9.03 3.01
C LYS A 75 -4.13 8.92 4.16
N ILE A 76 -5.16 8.09 3.99
CA ILE A 76 -6.17 7.82 5.03
C ILE A 76 -5.50 7.18 6.24
N PHE A 77 -4.69 6.13 6.03
CA PHE A 77 -3.97 5.46 7.09
C PHE A 77 -3.06 6.42 7.88
N THR A 78 -2.31 7.28 7.17
CA THR A 78 -1.47 8.33 7.76
C THR A 78 -2.29 9.29 8.63
N LEU A 79 -3.46 9.74 8.14
CA LEU A 79 -4.35 10.60 8.91
C LEU A 79 -4.88 9.90 10.16
N LEU A 80 -5.28 8.63 10.04
CA LEU A 80 -5.82 7.86 11.16
C LEU A 80 -4.75 7.64 12.23
N LEU A 81 -3.51 7.29 11.85
CA LEU A 81 -2.40 7.23 12.80
C LEU A 81 -2.18 8.58 13.50
N ALA A 82 -2.18 9.69 12.75
CA ALA A 82 -1.95 11.01 13.31
C ALA A 82 -3.02 11.45 14.33
N THR A 83 -4.25 10.99 14.16
CA THR A 83 -5.42 11.50 14.89
C THR A 83 -6.02 10.52 15.88
N SER A 84 -5.72 9.23 15.72
CA SER A 84 -6.45 8.14 16.36
C SER A 84 -5.53 7.14 17.05
N SER A 85 -4.22 7.38 17.09
CA SER A 85 -3.28 6.54 17.83
C SER A 85 -2.22 7.35 18.59
N THR A 86 -1.79 6.81 19.73
CA THR A 86 -0.65 7.28 20.51
C THR A 86 0.19 6.11 21.00
N VAL A 87 1.49 6.33 21.20
CA VAL A 87 2.35 5.30 21.80
C VAL A 87 2.03 5.18 23.29
N LYS A 88 1.78 3.96 23.74
CA LYS A 88 1.68 3.61 25.15
C LYS A 88 3.00 3.09 25.70
N ASP A 89 3.62 2.15 24.98
CA ASP A 89 4.85 1.48 25.40
C ASP A 89 5.76 1.22 24.20
N ILE A 90 7.07 1.36 24.43
CA ILE A 90 8.12 1.07 23.45
C ILE A 90 9.09 0.07 24.10
N PRO A 91 9.35 -1.09 23.48
CA PRO A 91 10.31 -2.06 23.99
C PRO A 91 11.70 -1.45 24.21
N ASP A 92 12.38 -1.92 25.26
CA ASP A 92 13.74 -1.48 25.58
C ASP A 92 14.68 -1.66 24.39
N GLY A 93 15.45 -0.62 24.07
CA GLY A 93 16.43 -0.62 22.98
C GLY A 93 15.86 -0.31 21.59
N MET A 94 14.55 -0.09 21.46
CA MET A 94 13.98 0.42 20.21
C MET A 94 14.13 1.95 20.11
N MET A 95 14.44 2.43 18.92
CA MET A 95 14.48 3.87 18.62
C MET A 95 13.12 4.51 18.88
N THR A 96 13.10 5.74 19.39
CA THR A 96 11.86 6.50 19.58
C THR A 96 11.66 7.52 18.44
N PRO A 97 10.43 8.02 18.21
CA PRO A 97 10.17 9.01 17.15
C PRO A 97 11.03 10.28 17.21
N GLU A 98 11.54 10.60 18.39
CA GLU A 98 12.33 11.81 18.67
C GLU A 98 13.80 11.49 18.98
N SER A 99 14.21 10.23 18.87
CA SER A 99 15.61 9.83 19.12
C SER A 99 16.52 10.25 17.97
N ASP A 100 17.75 10.66 18.32
CA ASP A 100 18.78 11.00 17.33
C ASP A 100 19.07 9.81 16.41
N ASP A 101 19.11 8.58 16.95
CA ASP A 101 19.29 7.34 16.18
C ASP A 101 18.26 7.19 15.04
N PHE A 102 16.99 7.51 15.30
CA PHE A 102 15.94 7.46 14.26
C PHE A 102 16.15 8.54 13.19
N LEU A 103 16.57 9.74 13.60
CA LEU A 103 16.85 10.84 12.67
C LEU A 103 18.07 10.55 11.79
N GLU A 104 19.14 10.00 12.39
CA GLU A 104 20.34 9.55 11.68
C GLU A 104 20.02 8.41 10.71
N MET A 105 19.19 7.43 11.11
CA MET A 105 18.71 6.37 10.23
C MET A 105 17.97 6.95 9.01
N MET A 106 17.08 7.93 9.23
CA MET A 106 16.38 8.59 8.12
C MET A 106 17.34 9.35 7.20
N GLU A 107 18.31 10.07 7.74
CA GLU A 107 19.32 10.79 6.96
C GLU A 107 20.16 9.82 6.12
N MET A 108 20.63 8.71 6.70
CA MET A 108 21.36 7.67 5.99
C MET A 108 20.55 7.02 4.87
N ALA A 109 19.23 6.88 5.06
CA ALA A 109 18.32 6.37 4.04
C ALA A 109 17.96 7.43 2.97
N GLY A 110 18.42 8.67 3.10
CA GLY A 110 18.05 9.78 2.22
C GLY A 110 16.58 10.23 2.38
N ILE A 111 15.95 9.89 3.50
CA ILE A 111 14.56 10.22 3.80
C ILE A 111 14.52 11.48 4.65
N VAL A 112 13.76 12.48 4.21
CA VAL A 112 13.62 13.74 4.95
C VAL A 112 12.68 13.52 6.16
N PRO A 113 13.15 13.75 7.41
CA PRO A 113 12.29 13.67 8.58
C PRO A 113 11.14 14.68 8.49
N ARG A 114 9.94 14.26 8.90
CA ARG A 114 8.80 15.18 9.03
C ARG A 114 9.13 16.27 10.08
N ARG A 115 8.67 17.49 9.83
CA ARG A 115 9.03 18.66 10.66
C ARG A 115 8.31 18.70 12.00
N THR A 116 7.08 18.19 12.06
CA THR A 116 6.24 18.25 13.26
C THR A 116 6.40 16.97 14.09
N PRO A 117 6.25 17.03 15.42
CA PRO A 117 6.29 15.84 16.28
C PRO A 117 5.27 14.77 15.85
N THR A 118 4.03 15.18 15.52
CA THR A 118 3.01 14.26 15.00
C THR A 118 3.42 13.62 13.69
N GLY A 119 4.06 14.39 12.79
CA GLY A 119 4.54 13.85 11.52
C GLY A 119 5.67 12.85 11.73
N ARG A 120 6.62 13.13 12.65
CA ARG A 120 7.70 12.19 13.00
C ARG A 120 7.15 10.94 13.65
N TYR A 121 6.17 11.07 14.54
CA TYR A 121 5.47 9.92 15.13
C TYR A 121 4.87 9.01 14.05
N VAL A 122 4.09 9.55 13.11
CA VAL A 122 3.50 8.73 12.05
C VAL A 122 4.57 8.08 11.19
N GLN A 123 5.60 8.84 10.81
CA GLN A 123 6.72 8.32 10.02
C GLN A 123 7.46 7.20 10.75
N TRP A 124 7.70 7.36 12.06
CA TRP A 124 8.30 6.34 12.92
C TRP A 124 7.42 5.10 13.02
N VAL A 125 6.10 5.25 13.22
CA VAL A 125 5.19 4.10 13.27
C VAL A 125 5.26 3.32 11.96
N GLN A 126 5.20 4.01 10.83
CA GLN A 126 5.23 3.40 9.49
C GLN A 126 6.55 2.70 9.15
N MET A 127 7.68 3.17 9.70
CA MET A 127 9.00 2.67 9.33
C MET A 127 9.65 1.74 10.36
N VAL A 128 9.28 1.86 11.64
CA VAL A 128 9.94 1.19 12.77
C VAL A 128 8.97 0.31 13.54
N ALA A 129 7.80 0.85 13.90
CA ALA A 129 6.87 0.14 14.79
C ALA A 129 6.06 -0.95 14.07
N ILE A 130 5.65 -0.71 12.84
CA ILE A 130 4.87 -1.65 12.03
C ILE A 130 5.84 -2.63 11.34
N LEU A 131 5.70 -3.92 11.64
CA LEU A 131 6.39 -4.99 10.92
C LEU A 131 5.42 -5.68 9.94
N LYS A 132 5.84 -6.82 9.37
CA LYS A 132 5.03 -7.57 8.41
C LYS A 132 3.66 -7.93 9.01
N ASP A 133 2.60 -7.70 8.24
CA ASP A 133 1.17 -7.94 8.55
C ASP A 133 0.51 -6.98 9.57
N ASP A 134 1.27 -6.21 10.35
CA ASP A 134 0.72 -5.24 11.32
C ASP A 134 -0.12 -4.15 10.64
N THR A 135 0.26 -3.72 9.43
CA THR A 135 -0.44 -2.66 8.69
C THR A 135 -1.92 -2.99 8.49
N LYS A 136 -2.24 -4.24 8.11
CA LYS A 136 -3.62 -4.64 7.85
C LYS A 136 -4.42 -4.64 9.15
N LEU A 137 -3.89 -5.24 10.20
CA LEU A 137 -4.54 -5.30 11.51
C LEU A 137 -4.80 -3.90 12.06
N LEU A 138 -3.78 -3.05 12.05
CA LEU A 138 -3.87 -1.69 12.56
C LEU A 138 -4.85 -0.85 11.75
N ASN A 139 -4.85 -0.97 10.42
CA ASN A 139 -5.80 -0.26 9.57
C ASN A 139 -7.26 -0.67 9.86
N ILE A 140 -7.54 -1.97 10.03
CA ILE A 140 -8.89 -2.45 10.39
C ILE A 140 -9.35 -1.85 11.72
N GLN A 141 -8.49 -1.88 12.75
CA GLN A 141 -8.86 -1.33 14.06
C GLN A 141 -9.10 0.18 13.99
N LEU A 142 -8.25 0.92 13.27
CA LEU A 142 -8.42 2.35 13.07
C LEU A 142 -9.71 2.69 12.31
N LEU A 143 -10.05 1.95 11.25
CA LEU A 143 -11.29 2.15 10.50
C LEU A 143 -12.53 1.82 11.34
N ARG A 144 -12.49 0.78 12.16
CA ARG A 144 -13.59 0.46 13.08
C ARG A 144 -13.89 1.62 14.04
N LEU A 145 -12.84 2.29 14.51
CA LEU A 145 -12.94 3.41 15.44
C LEU A 145 -13.48 4.70 14.82
N THR A 146 -13.56 4.81 13.48
CA THR A 146 -14.19 5.97 12.81
C THR A 146 -15.70 5.83 12.68
N GLY A 147 -16.27 4.66 13.03
CA GLY A 147 -17.70 4.37 12.91
C GLY A 147 -18.13 3.95 11.51
N LEU A 148 -17.19 3.54 10.65
CA LEU A 148 -17.50 2.87 9.39
C LEU A 148 -18.12 1.49 9.66
N SER A 149 -19.00 1.06 8.76
CA SER A 149 -19.69 -0.22 8.90
C SER A 149 -18.74 -1.40 8.67
N GLU A 150 -19.09 -2.60 9.17
CA GLU A 150 -18.30 -3.81 8.89
C GLU A 150 -18.21 -4.11 7.39
N ASP A 151 -19.23 -3.72 6.62
CA ASP A 151 -19.24 -3.84 5.16
C ASP A 151 -18.16 -2.95 4.51
N ASP A 152 -18.00 -1.70 4.99
CA ASP A 152 -16.95 -0.79 4.51
C ASP A 152 -15.54 -1.31 4.86
N ILE A 153 -15.40 -1.97 6.01
CA ILE A 153 -14.15 -2.60 6.44
C ILE A 153 -13.83 -3.80 5.54
N ALA A 154 -14.83 -4.64 5.23
CA ALA A 154 -14.65 -5.81 4.35
C ALA A 154 -14.24 -5.41 2.92
N GLU A 155 -14.79 -4.31 2.39
CA GLU A 155 -14.37 -3.75 1.10
C GLU A 155 -12.92 -3.25 1.16
N ALA A 156 -12.56 -2.50 2.21
CA ALA A 156 -11.18 -2.03 2.39
C ALA A 156 -10.19 -3.19 2.50
N GLU A 157 -10.55 -4.28 3.18
CA GLU A 157 -9.71 -5.48 3.29
C GLU A 157 -9.40 -6.14 1.95
N ALA A 158 -10.35 -6.12 1.01
CA ALA A 158 -10.17 -6.69 -0.32
C ALA A 158 -9.08 -5.95 -1.10
N THR A 159 -9.04 -4.62 -1.00
CA THR A 159 -8.05 -3.77 -1.68
C THR A 159 -6.61 -4.03 -1.20
N PHE A 160 -6.40 -4.39 0.07
CA PHE A 160 -5.06 -4.66 0.59
C PHE A 160 -4.48 -6.03 0.19
N ARG A 161 -5.32 -7.06 0.00
CA ARG A 161 -4.83 -8.40 -0.39
C ARG A 161 -4.18 -8.42 -1.78
N ASP A 162 -4.71 -7.62 -2.70
CA ASP A 162 -4.23 -7.55 -4.09
C ASP A 162 -2.77 -7.05 -4.18
N LEU A 163 -2.33 -6.24 -3.22
CA LEU A 163 -0.95 -5.74 -3.13
C LEU A 163 0.06 -6.83 -2.69
N THR A 164 -0.38 -7.82 -1.90
CA THR A 164 0.52 -8.88 -1.39
C THR A 164 0.68 -10.06 -2.34
N GLU A 165 -0.32 -10.33 -3.20
CA GLU A 165 -0.26 -11.45 -4.16
C GLU A 165 0.43 -11.07 -5.47
N SER A 166 0.50 -9.78 -5.82
CA SER A 166 1.03 -9.31 -7.11
C SER A 166 2.55 -9.53 -7.31
N ASP A 167 3.33 -9.72 -6.25
CA ASP A 167 4.80 -9.90 -6.35
C ASP A 167 5.25 -11.36 -6.51
N THR A 168 4.41 -12.35 -6.19
CA THR A 168 4.86 -13.76 -6.17
C THR A 168 4.74 -14.45 -7.54
N ASP A 169 3.87 -13.95 -8.43
CA ASP A 169 3.57 -14.63 -9.70
C ASP A 169 4.30 -14.08 -10.94
N GLN A 170 5.04 -12.97 -10.84
CA GLN A 170 5.82 -12.45 -11.98
C GLN A 170 7.16 -13.16 -12.20
N GLU A 171 7.75 -13.78 -11.18
CA GLU A 171 9.07 -14.44 -11.32
C GLU A 171 8.99 -15.83 -11.99
N SER A 172 7.86 -16.54 -11.89
CA SER A 172 7.73 -17.90 -12.44
C SER A 172 7.49 -17.92 -13.96
N ARG A 173 7.05 -16.81 -14.57
CA ARG A 173 6.74 -16.73 -16.03
C ARG A 173 7.93 -16.31 -16.91
N ARG A 174 9.00 -15.74 -16.35
CA ARG A 174 10.20 -15.37 -17.13
C ARG A 174 11.21 -16.50 -17.31
N ALA A 175 11.09 -17.61 -16.58
CA ALA A 175 12.07 -18.70 -16.60
C ALA A 175 11.85 -19.80 -17.67
N VAL A 176 10.76 -19.78 -18.46
CA VAL A 176 10.38 -20.94 -19.31
C VAL A 176 10.68 -20.79 -20.81
N ASN A 177 11.10 -19.62 -21.30
CA ASN A 177 11.24 -19.38 -22.76
C ASN A 177 12.67 -19.23 -23.30
N GLY A 178 13.68 -19.76 -22.58
CA GLY A 178 15.09 -19.59 -22.90
C GLY A 178 15.86 -20.86 -23.29
N GLN A 179 15.25 -21.86 -23.92
CA GLN A 179 15.98 -23.06 -24.35
C GLN A 179 15.85 -23.41 -25.84
N ASP A 180 17.04 -23.51 -26.45
CA ASP A 180 17.45 -24.36 -27.56
C ASP A 180 16.91 -24.11 -28.97
N ARG A 181 17.66 -23.30 -29.73
CA ARG A 181 17.89 -23.53 -31.18
C ARG A 181 19.31 -23.15 -31.63
N ASP A 182 20.33 -23.76 -31.02
CA ASP A 182 21.64 -23.88 -31.69
C ASP A 182 21.66 -25.15 -32.53
N ARG A 183 21.24 -25.01 -33.79
CA ARG A 183 21.34 -26.07 -34.80
C ARG A 183 22.66 -25.91 -35.55
N VAL A 184 23.65 -26.70 -35.16
CA VAL A 184 24.95 -26.80 -35.83
C VAL A 184 24.76 -27.42 -37.22
N SER A 185 25.14 -26.68 -38.26
CA SER A 185 25.20 -27.19 -39.64
C SER A 185 26.52 -27.95 -39.84
N GLU A 186 26.46 -29.24 -40.13
CA GLU A 186 27.62 -30.06 -40.51
C GLU A 186 28.15 -29.67 -41.92
N PRO A 187 29.48 -29.72 -42.15
CA PRO A 187 30.06 -29.53 -43.46
C PRO A 187 30.10 -30.85 -44.26
N ASP A 188 29.38 -30.88 -45.38
CA ASP A 188 29.44 -31.98 -46.35
C ASP A 188 30.77 -31.94 -47.09
N SER A 189 31.58 -32.98 -46.87
CA SER A 189 32.87 -33.18 -47.49
C SER A 189 32.91 -34.55 -48.15
N ARG A 190 32.65 -34.58 -49.47
CA ARG A 190 33.11 -35.69 -50.31
C ARG A 190 33.69 -35.21 -51.64
N VAL A 191 34.96 -35.55 -51.76
CA VAL A 191 35.90 -35.37 -52.86
C VAL A 191 35.90 -36.67 -53.71
N SER A 192 36.06 -36.48 -55.02
CA SER A 192 36.61 -37.40 -56.05
C SER A 192 35.81 -38.63 -56.50
N ALA A 193 35.57 -38.73 -57.82
CA ALA A 193 36.56 -39.26 -58.77
C ALA A 193 36.39 -38.61 -60.16
#